data_AF-A0AA85JMZ7-F1
#
_entry.id   AF-A0AA85JMZ7-F1
#
_cell.length_a   1.000
_cell.length_b   1.000
_cell.length_c   1.000
_cell.angle_alpha   90.00
_cell.angle_beta   90.00
_cell.angle_gamma   90.00
#
_symmetry.space_group_name_H-M   'P 1'
#
loop_
_entity.id
_entity.type
_entity.pdbx_description
1 polymer ?
#
loop_
_entity_poly.entity_id
_entity_poly.type
_entity_poly.pdbx_seq_one_letter_code
_entity_poly.pdbx_strand_id
1 'polypeptide(L)'
;MNILIKEMRRSLKELTLGLKGELTTTPEMEELSNSLIIDSVPAQWEKRAYPSMCPLGIWYADMLSRVKELEAWTNDFALPNTVWLGGYLIHSHF
;
A
#
# COMPACT_ATOMS: atom_id res chain seq x y z
N MET A 1 7.75 1.43 3.84
CA MET A 1 7.06 1.70 2.55
C MET A 1 7.67 1.00 1.34
N ASN A 2 9.00 0.93 1.19
CA ASN A 2 9.63 0.25 0.04
C ASN A 2 9.20 -1.21 -0.15
N ILE A 3 8.95 -1.94 0.94
CA ILE A 3 8.47 -3.33 0.90
C ILE A 3 7.03 -3.40 0.37
N LEU A 4 6.14 -2.54 0.85
CA LEU A 4 4.74 -2.46 0.40
C LEU A 4 4.67 -2.12 -1.09
N ILE A 5 5.39 -1.08 -1.54
CA ILE A 5 5.42 -0.67 -2.96
C ILE A 5 5.93 -1.80 -3.85
N LYS A 6 7.01 -2.47 -3.42
CA LYS A 6 7.59 -3.60 -4.15
C LYS A 6 6.58 -4.75 -4.27
N GLU A 7 5.86 -5.05 -3.20
CA GLU A 7 4.84 -6.09 -3.19
C GLU A 7 3.63 -5.71 -4.06
N MET A 8 3.13 -4.48 -3.98
CA MET A 8 2.04 -4.00 -4.84
C MET A 8 2.43 -4.12 -6.32
N ARG A 9 3.64 -3.67 -6.68
CA ARG A 9 4.12 -3.77 -8.07
C ARG A 9 4.27 -5.22 -8.53
N ARG A 10 4.74 -6.10 -7.66
CA ARG A 10 4.88 -7.54 -7.94
C ARG A 10 3.50 -8.17 -8.15
N SER A 11 2.61 -8.04 -7.17
CA SER A 11 1.28 -8.66 -7.15
C SER A 11 0.39 -8.16 -8.29
N LEU A 12 0.41 -6.85 -8.61
CA LEU A 12 -0.31 -6.30 -9.77
C LEU A 12 0.24 -6.80 -11.11
N LYS A 13 1.56 -6.98 -11.21
CA LYS A 13 2.19 -7.55 -12.41
C LYS A 13 1.80 -9.01 -12.59
N GLU A 14 1.87 -9.80 -11.52
CA GLU A 14 1.45 -11.21 -11.53
C GLU A 14 -0.03 -11.35 -11.88
N LEU A 15 -0.91 -10.51 -11.30
CA LEU A 15 -2.33 -10.46 -11.66
C LEU A 15 -2.53 -10.15 -13.15
N THR A 16 -1.81 -9.18 -13.70
CA THR A 16 -1.89 -8.84 -15.13
C THR A 16 -1.47 -10.01 -16.03
N LEU A 17 -0.45 -10.77 -15.64
CA LEU A 17 0.01 -11.96 -16.38
C LEU A 17 -1.00 -13.11 -16.26
N GLY A 18 -1.60 -13.30 -15.07
CA GLY A 18 -2.68 -14.27 -14.85
C GLY A 18 -3.91 -13.97 -15.71
N LEU A 19 -4.32 -12.71 -15.79
CA LEU A 19 -5.44 -12.28 -16.65
C LEU A 19 -5.16 -12.47 -18.15
N LYS A 20 -3.89 -12.45 -18.57
CA LYS A 20 -3.49 -12.75 -19.96
C LYS A 20 -3.36 -14.25 -20.24
N GLY A 21 -3.45 -15.10 -19.21
CA GLY A 21 -3.20 -16.54 -19.32
C GLY A 21 -1.72 -16.90 -19.45
N GLU A 22 -0.81 -15.96 -19.21
CA GLU A 22 0.65 -16.18 -19.25
C GLU A 22 1.18 -16.78 -17.94
N LEU A 23 0.37 -16.76 -16.88
CA LEU A 23 0.69 -17.29 -15.56
C LEU A 23 -0.51 -18.06 -15.00
N THR A 24 -0.25 -19.16 -14.29
CA THR A 24 -1.32 -19.89 -13.59
C THR A 24 -1.89 -19.01 -12.48
N THR A 25 -3.19 -18.72 -12.54
CA THR A 25 -3.91 -17.99 -11.50
C THR A 25 -3.83 -18.76 -10.18
N THR A 26 -3.43 -18.07 -9.11
CA THR A 26 -3.41 -18.62 -7.76
C THR A 26 -4.56 -18.03 -6.92
N PRO A 27 -4.99 -18.69 -5.83
CA PRO A 27 -6.04 -18.17 -4.94
C PRO A 27 -5.75 -16.76 -4.42
N GLU A 28 -4.48 -16.44 -4.20
CA GLU A 28 -4.01 -15.12 -3.78
C GLU A 28 -4.29 -14.03 -4.84
N MET A 29 -4.18 -14.37 -6.12
CA MET A 29 -4.48 -13.44 -7.22
C MET A 29 -5.98 -13.19 -7.33
N GLU A 30 -6.80 -14.22 -7.11
CA GLU A 30 -8.25 -14.07 -7.09
C GLU A 30 -8.71 -13.21 -5.93
N GLU A 31 -8.16 -13.42 -4.72
CA GLU A 31 -8.43 -12.57 -3.56
C GLU A 31 -8.03 -11.11 -3.83
N LEU A 32 -6.83 -10.90 -4.39
CA LEU A 32 -6.36 -9.57 -4.80
C LEU A 32 -7.34 -8.92 -5.79
N SER A 33 -7.74 -9.65 -6.85
CA SER A 33 -8.68 -9.16 -7.86
C SER A 33 -10.03 -8.79 -7.25
N ASN A 34 -10.55 -9.64 -6.36
CA ASN A 34 -11.83 -9.40 -5.68
C ASN A 34 -11.77 -8.15 -4.80
N SER A 35 -10.70 -7.96 -4.01
CA SER A 35 -10.50 -6.75 -3.21
C SER A 35 -10.46 -5.48 -4.07
N LEU A 36 -9.76 -5.54 -5.21
CA LEU A 36 -9.70 -4.42 -6.16
C LEU A 36 -11.07 -4.08 -6.76
N ILE A 37 -11.90 -5.09 -7.06
CA ILE A 37 -13.24 -4.89 -7.63
C ILE A 37 -14.18 -4.21 -6.62
N ILE A 38 -14.06 -4.55 -5.34
CA ILE A 38 -14.92 -4.00 -4.28
C ILE A 38 -14.36 -2.72 -3.62
N ASP A 39 -13.34 -2.09 -4.23
CA ASP A 39 -12.66 -0.89 -3.72
C ASP A 39 -12.10 -1.04 -2.28
N SER A 40 -11.66 -2.26 -1.94
CA SER A 40 -11.10 -2.59 -0.63
C SER A 40 -9.59 -2.81 -0.70
N VAL A 41 -8.89 -2.49 0.40
CA VAL A 41 -7.45 -2.75 0.51
C VAL A 41 -7.23 -4.26 0.66
N PRO A 42 -6.46 -4.91 -0.23
CA PRO A 42 -6.15 -6.33 -0.13
C PRO A 42 -5.44 -6.65 1.18
N ALA A 43 -5.83 -7.75 1.83
CA ALA A 43 -5.26 -8.19 3.11
C ALA A 43 -3.73 -8.37 3.05
N GLN A 44 -3.20 -8.77 1.89
CA GLN A 44 -1.75 -8.90 1.67
C GLN A 44 -1.00 -7.58 1.74
N TRP A 45 -1.65 -6.47 1.35
CA TRP A 45 -1.09 -5.13 1.42
C TRP A 45 -1.27 -4.56 2.83
N GLU A 46 -2.44 -4.80 3.44
CA GLU A 46 -2.76 -4.35 4.80
C GLU A 46 -1.74 -4.87 5.83
N LYS A 47 -1.35 -6.14 5.75
CA LYS A 47 -0.30 -6.75 6.61
C LYS A 47 1.03 -6.00 6.60
N ARG A 48 1.32 -5.26 5.52
CA ARG A 48 2.57 -4.53 5.30
C ARG A 48 2.37 -3.01 5.35
N ALA A 49 1.13 -2.58 5.48
CA ALA A 49 0.71 -1.19 5.59
C ALA A 49 0.32 -0.87 7.03
N TYR A 50 -0.02 0.39 7.27
CA TYR A 50 -0.66 0.79 8.51
C TYR A 50 -2.13 0.34 8.49
N PRO A 51 -2.71 -0.07 9.63
CA PRO A 51 -4.12 -0.43 9.71
C PRO A 51 -4.97 0.81 9.37
N SER A 52 -5.90 0.66 8.43
CA SER A 52 -6.81 1.75 8.04
C SER A 52 -8.13 1.17 7.54
N MET A 53 -9.24 1.84 7.86
CA MET A 53 -10.57 1.50 7.34
C MET A 53 -10.94 2.35 6.11
N CYS A 54 -9.95 2.91 5.42
CA CYS A 54 -10.18 3.79 4.28
C CYS A 54 -10.44 2.96 3.00
N PRO A 55 -11.34 3.42 2.11
CA PRO A 55 -11.49 2.86 0.77
C PRO A 55 -10.15 2.89 0.02
N LEU A 56 -9.96 1.94 -0.91
CA LEU A 56 -8.70 1.76 -1.63
C LEU A 56 -8.23 3.06 -2.32
N GLY A 57 -9.15 3.82 -2.93
CA GLY A 57 -8.81 5.09 -3.57
C GLY A 57 -8.20 6.13 -2.61
N ILE A 58 -8.79 6.31 -1.42
CA ILE A 58 -8.29 7.23 -0.39
C ILE A 58 -6.98 6.71 0.20
N TRP A 59 -6.93 5.41 0.49
CA TRP A 59 -5.76 4.74 1.03
C TRP A 59 -4.55 4.87 0.09
N TYR A 60 -4.76 4.69 -1.22
CA TYR A 60 -3.72 4.83 -2.22
C TYR A 60 -3.18 6.27 -2.32
N ALA A 61 -4.07 7.27 -2.25
CA ALA A 61 -3.67 8.67 -2.28
C ALA A 61 -2.83 9.07 -1.05
N ASP A 62 -3.24 8.65 0.16
CA ASP A 62 -2.48 8.87 1.40
C ASP A 62 -1.11 8.17 1.32
N MET A 63 -1.09 6.93 0.85
CA MET A 63 0.13 6.15 0.66
C MET A 63 1.10 6.84 -0.30
N LEU A 64 0.63 7.41 -1.41
CA LEU A 64 1.45 8.22 -2.33
C LEU A 64 1.99 9.50 -1.67
N SER A 65 1.19 10.20 -0.86
CA SER A 65 1.63 11.40 -0.15
C SER A 65 2.80 11.07 0.78
N ARG A 66 2.67 10.00 1.57
CA ARG A 66 3.75 9.55 2.46
C ARG A 66 5.02 9.20 1.69
N VAL A 67 4.90 8.58 0.51
CA VAL A 67 6.08 8.23 -0.31
C VAL A 67 6.82 9.48 -0.73
N LYS A 68 6.09 10.49 -1.21
CA LYS A 68 6.70 11.77 -1.59
C LYS A 68 7.37 12.47 -0.41
N GLU A 69 6.76 12.43 0.76
CA GLU A 69 7.35 12.98 1.98
C GLU A 69 8.65 12.24 2.34
N LEU A 70 8.66 10.91 2.33
CA LEU A 70 9.88 10.12 2.60
C LEU A 70 10.97 10.34 1.55
N GLU A 71 10.60 10.46 0.27
CA GLU A 71 11.55 10.78 -0.81
C GLU A 71 12.15 12.17 -0.61
N ALA A 72 11.35 13.17 -0.22
CA ALA A 72 11.84 14.50 0.12
C ALA A 72 12.80 14.44 1.32
N TRP A 73 12.47 13.69 2.38
CA TRP A 73 13.33 13.57 3.56
C TRP A 73 14.67 12.89 3.23
N THR A 74 14.65 11.89 2.34
CA THR A 74 15.85 11.15 1.96
C THR A 74 16.76 11.98 1.06
N ASN A 75 16.20 12.83 0.19
CA ASN A 75 16.97 13.68 -0.73
C ASN A 75 17.51 14.94 -0.06
N ASP A 76 16.75 15.59 0.82
CA ASP A 76 17.13 16.90 1.37
C ASP A 76 18.12 16.80 2.55
N PHE A 77 18.38 15.60 3.10
CA PHE A 77 19.21 15.40 4.31
C PHE A 77 18.86 16.35 5.49
N ALA A 78 17.67 16.94 5.45
CA ALA A 78 17.18 17.93 6.39
C ALA A 78 15.87 17.42 6.98
N LEU A 79 15.75 17.46 8.32
CA LEU A 79 14.45 17.27 8.97
C LEU A 79 13.51 18.38 8.50
N PRO A 80 12.29 18.07 8.04
CA PRO A 80 11.29 19.11 7.79
C PRO A 80 10.97 19.86 9.08
N ASN A 81 10.76 21.18 8.97
CA ASN A 81 10.38 22.04 10.10
C ASN A 81 9.02 21.68 10.74
N THR A 82 8.23 20.78 10.14
CA THR A 82 7.04 20.20 10.74
C THR A 82 6.94 18.73 10.36
N VAL A 83 7.14 17.85 11.35
CA VAL A 83 6.85 16.42 11.22
C VAL A 83 5.35 16.25 11.45
N TRP A 84 4.61 15.73 10.45
CA TRP A 84 3.25 15.28 10.67
C TRP A 84 3.29 13.99 11.51
N LEU A 85 3.34 14.14 12.83
CA LEU A 85 3.34 13.03 13.79
C LEU A 85 2.02 12.24 13.81
N GLY A 86 0.96 12.70 13.13
CA GLY A 86 -0.29 11.97 12.99
C GLY A 86 -0.19 10.64 12.23
N GLY A 87 0.95 10.35 11.60
CA GLY A 87 1.25 9.05 10.98
C GLY A 87 2.02 8.07 11.89
N TYR A 88 2.47 8.51 13.07
CA TYR A 88 3.20 7.70 14.05
C TYR A 88 2.27 7.35 15.22
N LEU A 89 1.57 6.21 15.10
CA LEU A 89 1.06 5.35 16.18
C LEU A 89 0.56 6.02 17.50
N ILE A 90 -0.76 6.09 17.66
CA ILE A 90 -1.52 6.09 18.94
C ILE A 90 -2.94 5.61 18.58
N HIS A 91 -3.59 4.62 19.20
CA HIS A 91 -3.55 4.19 20.60
C HIS A 91 -3.85 2.67 20.71
N SER A 92 -2.92 1.91 21.27
CA SER A 92 -3.18 0.62 21.92
C SER A 92 -3.77 0.86 23.31
N HIS A 93 -4.89 0.20 23.64
CA HIS A 93 -5.51 0.04 24.98
C HIS A 93 -6.14 1.25 25.68
N PHE A 94 -7.47 1.27 25.73
CA PHE A 94 -8.25 1.29 26.98
C PHE A 94 -9.40 0.30 26.88
#